data_AF-A0A1V6YE30-F1
#
_entry.id   AF-A0A1V6YE30-F1
#
_cell.length_a   1.000
_cell.length_b   1.000
_cell.length_c   1.000
_cell.angle_alpha   90.00
_cell.angle_beta   90.00
_cell.angle_gamma   90.00
#
_symmetry.space_group_name_H-M   'P 1'
#
loop_
_entity.id
_entity.type
_entity.pdbx_description
1 polymer ?
#
loop_
_entity_poly.entity_id
_entity_poly.type
_entity_poly.pdbx_seq_one_letter_code
_entity_poly.pdbx_strand_id
1 'polypeptide(L)'
;MADTNQQRAVTAAFASLPPLWEHFTRENLDRLEQIKTEASTDKNDLPPELRFLVPPETPTGQYSMFEQGIEQLYPDPVTDPEQDTPKPSPPLNHAYYFLKISKSLLLNFLEFVGILSVSPEQFESKVEDMRNLFINAHHFLNLYRPHQARESLIMMLEEQLARSKEEINRMEMFKADIEITLNQLEAEGKQIGSAAQTEGVC
;
A
#
# COMPACT_ATOMS: atom_id res chain seq x y z
N MET A 1 -16.77 -36.69 31.01
CA MET A 1 -16.88 -35.38 31.70
C MET A 1 -15.78 -35.33 32.74
N ALA A 2 -14.72 -34.58 32.47
CA ALA A 2 -13.54 -34.29 33.30
C ALA A 2 -12.51 -33.66 32.34
N ASP A 3 -11.79 -32.58 32.61
CA ASP A 3 -11.72 -31.73 33.78
C ASP A 3 -11.28 -30.34 33.34
N THR A 4 -11.87 -29.34 33.98
CA THR A 4 -11.40 -27.97 34.09
C THR A 4 -9.94 -27.94 34.53
N ASN A 5 -9.04 -27.52 33.64
CA ASN A 5 -7.76 -26.94 34.03
C ASN A 5 -7.54 -25.63 33.29
N GLN A 6 -8.48 -24.70 33.50
CA GLN A 6 -8.27 -23.28 33.25
C GLN A 6 -7.33 -22.77 34.35
N GLN A 7 -6.06 -23.16 34.25
CA GLN A 7 -5.00 -22.62 35.08
C GLN A 7 -4.99 -21.11 34.86
N ARG A 8 -5.45 -20.39 35.90
CA ARG A 8 -5.32 -18.95 36.10
C ARG A 8 -3.96 -18.51 35.56
N ALA A 9 -3.98 -17.90 34.38
CA ALA A 9 -2.79 -17.29 33.80
C ALA A 9 -2.42 -16.12 34.70
N VAL A 10 -1.32 -16.29 35.41
CA VAL A 10 -0.67 -15.27 36.21
C VAL A 10 -0.43 -14.05 35.33
N THR A 11 -0.90 -12.90 35.81
CA THR A 11 -0.73 -11.50 35.37
C THR A 11 0.36 -11.24 34.32
N ALA A 12 0.13 -11.64 33.07
CA ALA A 12 0.99 -11.30 31.93
C ALA A 12 0.38 -10.10 31.18
N ALA A 13 1.21 -9.10 30.85
CA ALA A 13 0.78 -7.92 30.08
C ALA A 13 0.38 -8.25 28.63
N PHE A 14 0.69 -9.47 28.16
CA PHE A 14 0.40 -9.96 26.82
C PHE A 14 -0.27 -11.32 26.89
N ALA A 15 -1.17 -11.57 25.94
CA ALA A 15 -1.74 -12.90 25.74
C ALA A 15 -0.61 -13.91 25.50
N SER A 16 -0.79 -15.13 26.03
CA SER A 16 0.14 -16.22 25.76
C SER A 16 0.22 -16.48 24.26
N LEU A 17 1.42 -16.77 23.76
CA LEU A 17 1.64 -17.15 22.38
C LEU A 17 0.72 -18.33 22.00
N PRO A 18 0.13 -18.33 20.79
CA PRO A 18 -0.60 -19.50 20.31
C PRO A 18 0.29 -20.75 20.36
N PRO A 19 -0.23 -21.93 20.75
CA PRO A 19 0.58 -23.16 20.92
C PRO A 19 1.12 -23.75 19.60
N LEU A 20 0.95 -23.06 18.47
CA LEU A 20 1.40 -23.47 17.14
C LEU A 20 2.91 -23.76 17.09
N TRP A 21 3.71 -23.08 17.90
CA TRP A 21 5.17 -23.23 17.94
C TRP A 21 5.62 -24.63 18.41
N GLU A 22 4.79 -25.36 19.15
CA GLU A 22 5.12 -26.70 19.65
C GLU A 22 5.30 -27.72 18.50
N HIS A 23 4.66 -27.47 17.35
CA HIS A 23 4.78 -28.31 16.17
C HIS A 23 6.04 -28.06 15.34
N PHE A 24 6.78 -26.96 15.61
CA PHE A 24 8.02 -26.57 14.91
C PHE A 24 9.25 -27.30 15.49
N THR A 25 9.22 -28.63 15.49
CA THR A 25 10.36 -29.47 15.87
C THR A 25 11.23 -29.80 14.64
N ARG A 26 12.52 -30.07 14.86
CA ARG A 26 13.46 -30.46 13.79
C ARG A 26 12.98 -31.70 13.03
N GLU A 27 12.46 -32.68 13.76
CA GLU A 27 11.90 -33.90 13.18
C GLU A 27 10.71 -33.64 12.25
N ASN A 28 9.80 -32.73 12.65
CA ASN A 28 8.64 -32.38 11.83
C ASN A 28 9.04 -31.57 10.59
N LEU A 29 10.09 -30.76 10.68
CA LEU A 29 10.65 -30.05 9.53
C LEU A 29 11.28 -31.01 8.52
N ASP A 30 12.10 -31.96 8.97
CA ASP A 30 12.72 -32.97 8.11
C ASP A 30 11.66 -33.83 7.40
N ARG A 31 10.59 -34.21 8.12
CA ARG A 31 9.45 -34.95 7.55
C ARG A 31 8.68 -34.14 6.53
N LEU A 32 8.48 -32.84 6.76
CA LEU A 32 7.82 -31.94 5.81
C LEU A 32 8.65 -31.80 4.53
N GLU A 33 9.98 -31.69 4.63
CA GLU A 33 10.88 -31.61 3.48
C GLU A 33 10.82 -32.88 2.64
N GLN A 34 10.85 -34.06 3.26
CA GLN A 34 10.70 -35.35 2.57
C GLN A 34 9.37 -35.41 1.80
N ILE A 35 8.25 -35.08 2.46
CA ILE A 35 6.91 -35.09 1.84
C ILE A 35 6.81 -34.09 0.69
N LYS A 36 7.44 -32.90 0.82
CA LYS A 36 7.46 -31.88 -0.24
C LYS A 36 8.28 -32.32 -1.45
N THR A 37 9.33 -33.12 -1.26
CA THR A 37 10.12 -33.68 -2.36
C THR A 37 9.42 -34.86 -3.05
N GLU A 38 8.61 -35.62 -2.32
CA GLU A 38 7.93 -36.81 -2.80
C GLU A 38 6.55 -36.51 -3.44
N ALA A 39 5.88 -35.43 -3.02
CA ALA A 39 4.56 -35.07 -3.51
C ALA A 39 4.35 -33.55 -3.61
N SER A 40 3.65 -33.10 -4.66
CA SER A 40 3.13 -31.72 -4.76
C SER A 40 1.81 -31.67 -4.01
N THR A 41 1.85 -31.37 -2.71
CA THR A 41 0.70 -31.69 -1.85
C THR A 41 0.00 -30.47 -1.28
N ASP A 42 -1.31 -30.44 -1.51
CA ASP A 42 -2.27 -29.57 -0.86
C ASP A 42 -2.34 -29.84 0.67
N LYS A 43 -2.66 -28.83 1.46
CA LYS A 43 -2.66 -28.88 2.95
C LYS A 43 -3.56 -29.96 3.58
N ASN A 44 -4.44 -30.56 2.80
CA ASN A 44 -5.43 -31.52 3.28
C ASN A 44 -4.90 -32.96 3.38
N ASP A 45 -3.80 -33.28 2.68
CA ASP A 45 -3.22 -34.62 2.72
C ASP A 45 -2.04 -34.75 3.71
N LEU A 46 -1.69 -33.65 4.40
CA LEU A 46 -0.64 -33.64 5.42
C LEU A 46 -1.16 -34.12 6.79
N PRO A 47 -0.35 -34.88 7.55
CA PRO A 47 -0.62 -35.21 8.94
C PRO A 47 -0.94 -33.95 9.78
N PRO A 48 -1.86 -34.03 10.77
CA PRO A 48 -2.34 -32.87 11.53
C PRO A 48 -1.22 -31.98 12.12
N GLU A 49 -0.12 -32.58 12.54
CA GLU A 49 1.04 -31.90 13.12
C GLU A 49 1.85 -31.09 12.09
N LEU A 50 1.89 -31.55 10.83
CA LEU A 50 2.63 -30.91 9.75
C LEU A 50 1.81 -29.82 9.05
N ARG A 51 0.47 -29.84 9.17
CA ARG A 51 -0.42 -28.82 8.61
C ARG A 51 -0.13 -27.41 9.15
N PHE A 52 0.31 -27.33 10.41
CA PHE A 52 0.67 -26.06 11.06
C PHE A 52 2.00 -25.46 10.58
N LEU A 53 2.83 -26.24 9.89
CA LEU A 53 4.10 -25.78 9.31
C LEU A 53 3.92 -25.17 7.91
N VAL A 54 2.75 -25.38 7.28
CA VAL A 54 2.42 -24.79 5.99
C VAL A 54 1.63 -23.49 6.24
N PRO A 55 2.06 -22.33 5.68
CA PRO A 55 1.36 -21.06 5.85
C PRO A 55 -0.11 -21.20 5.45
N PRO A 56 -1.09 -20.72 6.23
CA PRO A 56 -2.53 -20.91 5.95
C PRO A 56 -2.94 -20.32 4.59
N GLU A 57 -4.09 -20.76 4.08
CA GLU A 57 -4.58 -20.21 2.80
C GLU A 57 -4.98 -18.75 2.98
N THR A 58 -4.75 -17.95 1.95
CA THR A 58 -5.21 -16.56 1.96
C THR A 58 -6.72 -16.56 2.11
N PRO A 59 -7.29 -15.91 3.13
CA PRO A 59 -8.73 -15.87 3.29
C PRO A 59 -9.35 -15.17 2.08
N THR A 60 -10.25 -15.85 1.38
CA THR A 60 -10.99 -15.29 0.24
C THR A 60 -12.11 -14.34 0.67
N GLY A 61 -12.40 -14.27 1.97
CA GLY A 61 -13.45 -13.44 2.58
C GLY A 61 -12.92 -12.18 3.28
N GLN A 62 -13.84 -11.47 3.95
CA GLN A 62 -13.55 -10.20 4.62
C GLN A 62 -12.71 -10.42 5.89
N TYR A 63 -11.44 -10.06 5.82
CA TYR A 63 -10.51 -10.09 6.95
C TYR A 63 -10.61 -8.76 7.71
N SER A 64 -11.43 -8.72 8.77
CA SER A 64 -11.59 -7.52 9.60
C SER A 64 -10.77 -7.64 10.89
N MET A 65 -9.79 -6.76 11.05
CA MET A 65 -9.08 -6.56 12.32
C MET A 65 -9.59 -5.32 13.08
N PHE A 66 -10.45 -4.52 12.45
CA PHE A 66 -10.96 -3.26 12.98
C PHE A 66 -12.40 -3.02 12.51
N GLU A 67 -13.39 -3.45 13.29
CA GLU A 67 -14.77 -2.98 13.11
C GLU A 67 -15.02 -1.76 14.00
N GLN A 68 -15.26 -0.61 13.38
CA GLN A 68 -15.95 0.50 14.03
C GLN A 68 -17.22 0.76 13.22
N GLY A 69 -18.38 0.47 13.81
CA GLY A 69 -19.66 0.92 13.27
C GLY A 69 -19.72 2.44 13.36
N ILE A 70 -19.84 3.12 12.22
CA ILE A 70 -19.87 4.58 12.12
C ILE A 70 -21.22 4.98 11.54
N GLU A 71 -21.87 5.96 12.16
CA GLU A 71 -23.02 6.66 11.57
C GLU A 71 -22.53 7.66 10.52
N GLN A 72 -22.76 7.34 9.24
CA GLN A 72 -22.25 8.06 8.09
C GLN A 72 -23.08 9.31 7.77
N LEU A 73 -22.43 10.48 7.74
CA LEU A 73 -23.07 11.79 7.51
C LEU A 73 -23.02 12.28 6.06
N TYR A 74 -22.64 11.43 5.11
CA TYR A 74 -22.54 11.77 3.68
C TYR A 74 -23.14 10.68 2.79
N PRO A 75 -23.60 11.04 1.58
CA PRO A 75 -24.31 10.09 0.72
C PRO A 75 -23.41 8.93 0.31
N ASP A 76 -23.98 7.72 0.25
CA ASP A 76 -23.27 6.55 -0.23
C ASP A 76 -22.78 6.73 -1.68
N PRO A 77 -21.58 6.24 -2.02
CA PRO A 77 -21.29 5.95 -3.40
C PRO A 77 -22.29 4.87 -3.84
N VAL A 78 -23.21 5.23 -4.74
CA VAL A 78 -24.22 4.31 -5.29
C VAL A 78 -23.51 3.04 -5.76
N THR A 79 -23.68 1.96 -5.01
CA THR A 79 -23.18 0.64 -5.39
C THR A 79 -24.41 -0.14 -5.82
N ASP A 80 -24.74 -0.07 -7.12
CA ASP A 80 -25.74 -0.98 -7.71
C ASP A 80 -25.21 -2.41 -7.51
N PRO A 81 -25.88 -3.30 -6.75
CA PRO A 81 -25.39 -4.66 -6.48
C PRO A 81 -25.49 -5.60 -7.69
N GLU A 82 -25.91 -5.11 -8.87
CA GLU A 82 -26.16 -5.92 -10.08
C GLU A 82 -25.23 -5.58 -11.27
N GLN A 83 -24.20 -4.75 -11.09
CA GLN A 83 -23.25 -4.46 -12.18
C GLN A 83 -21.80 -4.65 -11.75
N ASP A 84 -21.18 -5.72 -12.26
CA ASP A 84 -19.73 -6.02 -12.28
C ASP A 84 -18.86 -4.97 -13.01
N THR A 85 -19.40 -3.79 -13.26
CA THR A 85 -18.65 -2.64 -13.78
C THR A 85 -18.62 -1.57 -12.71
N PRO A 86 -17.45 -1.15 -12.22
CA PRO A 86 -17.37 -0.02 -11.32
C PRO A 86 -17.80 1.22 -12.09
N LYS A 87 -19.10 1.55 -12.03
CA LYS A 87 -19.58 2.86 -12.44
C LYS A 87 -18.80 3.87 -11.61
N PRO A 88 -18.09 4.82 -12.23
CA PRO A 88 -17.51 5.92 -11.46
C PRO A 88 -18.69 6.61 -10.80
N SER A 89 -18.75 6.53 -9.47
CA SER A 89 -19.68 7.31 -8.69
C SER A 89 -19.56 8.77 -9.16
N PRO A 90 -20.68 9.50 -9.29
CA PRO A 90 -20.62 10.91 -9.64
C PRO A 90 -19.58 11.57 -8.73
N PRO A 91 -18.68 12.42 -9.24
CA PRO A 91 -17.63 13.01 -8.42
C PRO A 91 -18.33 13.80 -7.32
N LEU A 92 -18.46 13.16 -6.16
CA LEU A 92 -18.92 13.81 -4.96
C LEU A 92 -17.97 15.00 -4.84
N ASN A 93 -18.52 16.21 -4.77
CA ASN A 93 -17.69 17.40 -4.66
C ASN A 93 -16.93 17.30 -3.33
N HIS A 94 -15.75 16.64 -3.35
CA HIS A 94 -15.12 16.19 -2.12
C HIS A 94 -14.73 17.41 -1.28
N ALA A 95 -14.25 18.44 -1.97
CA ALA A 95 -13.96 19.74 -1.40
C ALA A 95 -15.19 20.39 -0.72
N TYR A 96 -16.39 20.29 -1.31
CA TYR A 96 -17.60 20.88 -0.74
C TYR A 96 -18.00 20.22 0.59
N TYR A 97 -18.06 18.88 0.62
CA TYR A 97 -18.43 18.15 1.83
C TYR A 97 -17.35 18.24 2.91
N PHE A 98 -16.08 18.21 2.54
CA PHE A 98 -14.98 18.44 3.48
C PHE A 98 -15.09 19.84 4.11
N LEU A 99 -15.30 20.87 3.27
CA LEU A 99 -15.50 22.24 3.74
C LEU A 99 -16.73 22.37 4.65
N LYS A 100 -17.82 21.65 4.33
CA LYS A 100 -19.03 21.61 5.15
C LYS A 100 -18.77 20.99 6.52
N ILE A 101 -18.05 19.87 6.58
CA ILE A 101 -17.66 19.22 7.84
C ILE A 101 -16.74 20.15 8.65
N SER A 102 -15.75 20.79 8.02
CA SER A 102 -14.87 21.74 8.71
C SER A 102 -15.62 22.94 9.29
N LYS A 103 -16.58 23.51 8.55
CA LYS A 103 -17.45 24.59 9.04
C LYS A 103 -18.35 24.13 10.19
N SER A 104 -18.96 22.94 10.07
CA SER A 104 -19.78 22.34 11.11
C SER A 104 -18.99 22.07 12.39
N LEU A 105 -17.74 21.59 12.26
CA LEU A 105 -16.83 21.35 13.37
C LEU A 105 -16.45 22.66 14.08
N LEU A 106 -16.16 23.71 13.31
CA LEU A 106 -15.85 25.02 13.88
C LEU A 106 -17.04 25.62 14.65
N LEU A 107 -18.25 25.50 14.10
CA LEU A 107 -19.48 25.95 14.77
C LEU A 107 -19.73 25.18 16.06
N ASN A 108 -19.60 23.84 16.04
CA ASN A 108 -19.75 23.02 17.24
C ASN A 108 -18.67 23.34 18.29
N PHE A 109 -17.45 23.64 17.88
CA PHE A 109 -16.40 24.08 18.80
C PHE A 109 -16.73 25.44 19.44
N LEU A 110 -17.28 26.38 18.67
CA LEU A 110 -17.70 27.68 19.21
C LEU A 110 -18.85 27.53 20.22
N GLU A 111 -19.83 26.68 19.92
CA GLU A 111 -20.92 26.33 20.83
C GLU A 111 -20.39 25.64 22.09
N PHE A 112 -19.43 24.74 21.95
CA PHE A 112 -18.77 24.06 23.07
C PHE A 112 -18.07 25.05 24.01
N VAL A 113 -17.27 25.98 23.47
CA VAL A 113 -16.64 27.05 24.28
C VAL A 113 -17.70 27.93 24.96
N GLY A 114 -18.81 28.22 24.26
CA GLY A 114 -19.94 28.95 24.84
C GLY A 114 -20.59 28.22 26.01
N ILE A 115 -20.83 26.91 25.88
CA ILE A 115 -21.41 26.06 26.93
C ILE A 115 -20.48 25.99 28.13
N LEU A 116 -19.16 25.83 27.93
CA LEU A 116 -18.19 25.84 29.03
C LEU A 116 -18.18 27.16 29.81
N SER A 117 -18.54 28.27 29.17
CA SER A 117 -18.63 29.58 29.82
C SER A 117 -19.92 29.81 30.60
N VAL A 118 -21.04 29.18 30.22
CA VAL A 118 -22.36 29.43 30.81
C VAL A 118 -22.81 28.27 31.72
N SER A 119 -22.74 27.05 31.21
CA SER A 119 -23.25 25.84 31.84
C SER A 119 -22.30 24.66 31.56
N PRO A 120 -21.19 24.53 32.31
CA PRO A 120 -20.16 23.52 32.03
C PRO A 120 -20.66 22.08 32.18
N GLU A 121 -21.79 21.83 32.84
CA GLU A 121 -22.37 20.49 33.04
C GLU A 121 -22.92 19.87 31.74
N GLN A 122 -23.23 20.66 30.72
CA GLN A 122 -23.86 20.20 29.46
C GLN A 122 -22.85 19.93 28.33
N PHE A 123 -21.56 19.82 28.67
CA PHE A 123 -20.49 19.71 27.67
C PHE A 123 -20.51 18.39 26.87
N GLU A 124 -21.03 17.31 27.46
CA GLU A 124 -20.93 15.93 26.94
C GLU A 124 -21.56 15.77 25.56
N SER A 125 -22.77 16.31 25.36
CA SER A 125 -23.49 16.24 24.08
C SER A 125 -22.70 16.88 22.93
N LYS A 126 -22.01 18.00 23.17
CA LYS A 126 -21.21 18.66 22.12
C LYS A 126 -19.89 17.96 21.85
N VAL A 127 -19.31 17.28 22.86
CA VAL A 127 -18.13 16.44 22.65
C VAL A 127 -18.49 15.25 21.77
N GLU A 128 -19.66 14.65 21.96
CA GLU A 128 -20.15 13.55 21.13
C GLU A 128 -20.41 14.00 19.68
N ASP A 129 -21.07 15.15 19.47
CA ASP A 129 -21.26 15.75 18.15
C ASP A 129 -19.92 15.98 17.43
N MET A 130 -18.93 16.56 18.13
CA MET A 130 -17.59 16.77 17.57
C MET A 130 -16.88 15.45 17.26
N ARG A 131 -17.01 14.44 18.13
CA ARG A 131 -16.46 13.09 17.88
C ARG A 131 -17.05 12.50 16.60
N ASN A 132 -18.36 12.58 16.43
CA ASN A 132 -19.04 12.08 15.23
C ASN A 132 -18.58 12.84 13.97
N LEU A 133 -18.40 14.16 14.06
CA LEU A 133 -17.85 14.95 12.95
C LEU A 133 -16.41 14.53 12.59
N PHE A 134 -15.55 14.26 13.57
CA PHE A 134 -14.18 13.79 13.33
C PHE A 134 -14.13 12.41 12.69
N ILE A 135 -14.95 11.47 13.18
CA ILE A 135 -15.05 10.12 12.62
C ILE A 135 -15.51 10.21 11.15
N ASN A 136 -16.52 11.02 10.87
CA ASN A 136 -17.01 11.25 9.51
C ASN A 136 -15.98 11.93 8.61
N ALA A 137 -15.25 12.93 9.13
CA ALA A 137 -14.15 13.57 8.40
C ALA A 137 -13.06 12.55 8.02
N HIS A 138 -12.70 11.66 8.96
CA HIS A 138 -11.72 10.61 8.72
C HIS A 138 -12.20 9.60 7.68
N HIS A 139 -13.45 9.13 7.80
CA HIS A 139 -14.02 8.22 6.82
C HIS A 139 -14.06 8.85 5.42
N PHE A 140 -14.42 10.14 5.34
CA PHE A 140 -14.43 10.89 4.09
C PHE A 140 -13.04 11.04 3.46
N LEU A 141 -12.01 11.30 4.27
CA LEU A 141 -10.62 11.30 3.80
C LEU A 141 -10.21 9.93 3.27
N ASN A 142 -10.69 8.86 3.90
CA ASN A 142 -10.41 7.49 3.45
C ASN A 142 -11.00 7.22 2.07
N LEU A 143 -12.19 7.76 1.74
CA LEU A 143 -12.76 7.65 0.40
C LEU A 143 -11.92 8.35 -0.68
N TYR A 144 -11.13 9.37 -0.30
CA TYR A 144 -10.23 10.05 -1.24
C TYR A 144 -8.91 9.30 -1.48
N ARG A 145 -8.55 8.31 -0.63
CA ARG A 145 -7.28 7.58 -0.72
C ARG A 145 -7.07 6.86 -2.06
N PRO A 146 -8.05 6.16 -2.66
CA PRO A 146 -7.88 5.53 -3.96
C PRO A 146 -7.61 6.53 -5.09
N HIS A 147 -8.19 7.73 -5.01
CA HIS A 147 -7.87 8.81 -5.95
C HIS A 147 -6.43 9.30 -5.74
N GLN A 148 -6.04 9.59 -4.49
CA GLN A 148 -4.68 10.00 -4.15
C GLN A 148 -3.62 8.99 -4.62
N ALA A 149 -3.87 7.68 -4.45
CA ALA A 149 -2.96 6.63 -4.88
C ALA A 149 -2.79 6.61 -6.41
N ARG A 150 -3.88 6.81 -7.16
CA ARG A 150 -3.84 6.89 -8.62
C ARG A 150 -3.04 8.09 -9.10
N GLU A 151 -3.31 9.28 -8.56
CA GLU A 151 -2.54 10.49 -8.91
C GLU A 151 -1.07 10.36 -8.55
N SER A 152 -0.76 9.74 -7.40
CA SER A 152 0.62 9.46 -7.00
C SER A 152 1.32 8.49 -7.95
N LEU A 153 0.60 7.48 -8.47
CA LEU A 153 1.15 6.55 -9.45
C LEU A 153 1.39 7.23 -10.80
N ILE A 154 0.45 8.07 -11.25
CA ILE A 154 0.58 8.85 -12.49
C ILE A 154 1.82 9.74 -12.40
N MET A 155 1.97 10.49 -11.31
CA MET A 155 3.13 11.35 -11.09
C MET A 155 4.46 10.57 -11.14
N MET A 156 4.51 9.38 -10.53
CA MET A 156 5.68 8.51 -10.58
C MET A 156 6.00 8.04 -12.01
N LEU A 157 4.98 7.66 -12.79
CA LEU A 157 5.15 7.21 -14.17
C LEU A 157 5.58 8.36 -15.09
N GLU A 158 5.03 9.55 -14.91
CA GLU A 158 5.44 10.76 -15.63
C GLU A 158 6.90 11.11 -15.35
N GLU A 159 7.35 10.97 -14.10
CA GLU A 159 8.74 11.17 -13.73
C GLU A 159 9.66 10.15 -14.40
N GLN A 160 9.28 8.85 -14.40
CA GLN A 160 10.05 7.81 -15.08
C GLN A 160 10.15 8.07 -16.59
N LEU A 161 9.07 8.50 -17.22
CA LEU A 161 9.04 8.85 -18.63
C LEU A 161 9.94 10.06 -18.92
N ALA A 162 9.90 11.10 -18.08
CA ALA A 162 10.77 12.26 -18.21
C ALA A 162 12.25 11.88 -18.10
N ARG A 163 12.61 11.04 -17.11
CA ARG A 163 13.98 10.52 -16.94
C ARG A 163 14.45 9.71 -18.16
N SER A 164 13.60 8.84 -18.69
CA SER A 164 13.91 8.02 -19.87
C SER A 164 14.15 8.88 -21.11
N LYS A 165 13.33 9.93 -21.34
CA LYS A 165 13.55 10.88 -22.44
C LYS A 165 14.87 11.62 -22.31
N GLU A 166 15.22 12.06 -21.11
CA GLU A 166 16.50 12.73 -20.85
C GLU A 166 17.69 11.80 -21.04
N GLU A 167 17.56 10.52 -20.68
CA GLU A 167 18.57 9.52 -20.97
C GLU A 167 18.76 9.29 -22.48
N ILE A 168 17.67 9.15 -23.24
CA ILE A 168 17.72 9.01 -24.70
C ILE A 168 18.42 10.21 -25.33
N ASN A 169 18.05 11.44 -24.94
CA ASN A 169 18.68 12.65 -25.47
C ASN A 169 20.18 12.69 -25.16
N ARG A 170 20.58 12.33 -23.94
CA ARG A 170 22.01 12.23 -23.57
C ARG A 170 22.74 11.16 -24.39
N MET A 171 22.12 10.02 -24.67
CA MET A 171 22.70 8.99 -25.53
C MET A 171 22.83 9.45 -26.99
N GLU A 172 21.85 10.20 -27.52
CA GLU A 172 21.92 10.77 -28.86
C GLU A 172 23.05 11.80 -28.98
N MET A 173 23.21 12.69 -27.99
CA MET A 173 24.34 13.63 -27.94
C MET A 173 25.68 12.89 -27.89
N PHE A 174 25.81 11.89 -27.01
CA PHE A 174 27.04 11.10 -26.87
C PHE A 174 27.36 10.32 -28.15
N LYS A 175 26.36 9.79 -28.85
CA LYS A 175 26.52 9.14 -30.15
C LYS A 175 27.06 10.12 -31.19
N ALA A 176 26.52 11.33 -31.27
CA ALA A 176 27.00 12.36 -32.19
C ALA A 176 28.46 12.74 -31.92
N ASP A 177 28.85 12.88 -30.65
CA ASP A 177 30.24 13.14 -30.26
C ASP A 177 31.19 11.99 -30.66
N ILE A 178 30.76 10.74 -30.48
CA ILE A 178 31.51 9.56 -30.94
C ILE A 178 31.65 9.55 -32.45
N GLU A 179 30.60 9.82 -33.21
CA GLU A 179 30.67 9.87 -34.68
C GLU A 179 31.64 10.95 -35.15
N ILE A 180 31.66 12.13 -34.52
CA ILE A 180 32.62 13.19 -34.82
C ILE A 180 34.06 12.73 -34.55
N THR A 181 34.33 12.14 -33.38
CA THR A 181 35.68 11.69 -33.01
C THR A 181 36.17 10.54 -33.90
N LEU A 182 35.30 9.58 -34.26
CA LEU A 182 35.64 8.51 -35.20
C LEU A 182 35.99 9.06 -36.58
N ASN A 183 35.22 10.02 -37.10
CA ASN A 183 35.51 10.65 -38.39
C ASN A 183 36.84 11.44 -38.37
N GLN A 184 37.17 12.10 -37.26
CA GLN A 184 38.45 12.77 -37.07
C GLN A 184 39.61 11.77 -37.09
N LEU A 185 39.50 10.66 -36.36
CA LEU A 185 40.51 9.60 -36.36
C LEU A 185 40.67 8.93 -37.73
N GLU A 186 39.58 8.72 -38.49
CA GLU A 186 39.67 8.21 -39.86
C GLU A 186 40.44 9.18 -40.76
N ALA A 187 40.19 10.49 -40.63
CA ALA A 187 40.89 11.51 -41.39
C ALA A 187 42.39 11.55 -41.05
N GLU A 188 42.76 11.50 -39.77
CA GLU A 188 44.15 11.40 -39.31
C GLU A 188 44.83 10.12 -39.81
N GLY A 189 44.13 8.97 -39.73
CA GLY A 189 44.63 7.69 -40.24
C GLY A 189 44.89 7.69 -41.75
N LYS A 190 44.02 8.32 -42.55
CA LYS A 190 44.25 8.51 -44.00
C LYS A 190 45.45 9.41 -44.28
N GLN A 191 45.67 10.47 -43.49
CA GLN A 191 46.85 11.33 -43.65
C GLN A 191 48.15 10.56 -43.38
N ILE A 192 48.20 9.80 -42.28
CA ILE A 192 49.38 8.98 -41.94
C ILE A 192 49.62 7.89 -42.99
N GLY A 193 48.55 7.24 -43.48
CA GLY A 193 48.64 6.23 -44.54
C GLY A 193 49.15 6.80 -45.88
N SER A 194 48.76 8.02 -46.23
CA SER A 194 49.26 8.70 -47.43
C SER A 194 50.73 9.12 -47.30
N ALA A 195 51.16 9.58 -46.12
CA ALA A 195 52.55 9.94 -45.84
C ALA A 195 53.49 8.72 -45.89
N ALA A 196 53.06 7.58 -45.35
CA ALA A 196 53.84 6.33 -45.37
C ALA A 196 53.99 5.72 -46.78
N GLN A 197 53.03 5.94 -47.70
CA GLN A 197 53.15 5.48 -49.09
C GLN A 197 54.12 6.33 -49.93
N THR A 198 54.28 7.61 -49.60
CA THR A 198 55.29 8.47 -50.24
C THR A 198 56.73 8.21 -49.82
N GLU A 199 56.97 7.65 -48.62
CA GLU A 199 58.32 7.33 -48.14
C GLU A 199 58.84 5.94 -48.57
N GLY A 200 57.98 5.06 -49.09
CA GLY A 200 58.33 3.70 -49.54
C GLY A 200 58.75 3.57 -51.01
N VAL A 201 58.79 4.66 -51.77
CA VAL A 201 59.23 4.69 -53.17
C VAL A 201 60.52 5.51 -53.24
N CYS A 202 61.64 4.92 -52.84
CA CYS A 202 62.96 5.38 -53.22
C CYS A 202 63.94 4.20 -53.30
#